data_AF-A0A3N5I725-F1
#
_entry.id   AF-A0A3N5I725-F1
#
_cell.length_a   1.000
_cell.length_b   1.000
_cell.length_c   1.000
_cell.angle_alpha   90.00
_cell.angle_beta   90.00
_cell.angle_gamma   90.00
#
_symmetry.space_group_name_H-M   'P 1'
#
loop_
_entity.id
_entity.type
_entity.pdbx_description
1 polymer ?
#
loop_
_entity_poly.entity_id
_entity_poly.type
_entity_poly.pdbx_seq_one_letter_code
_entity_poly.pdbx_strand_id
1 'polypeptide(L)'
;HLAFGQEAQPIPNVLAIELDPDRIALSVNVNESGDLCNLEQVELDKRFPSGGLPAYARLLLDILDGDPTLSIRDDEAEESWRIVEPILQVWGKGGVPLVDYPAGSGGPMEI
;
A
#
# COMPACT_ATOMS: atom_id res chain seq x y z
N HIS A 1 11.73 -14.07 -25.30
CA HIS A 1 12.92 -14.87 -25.02
C HIS A 1 13.12 -14.86 -23.51
N LEU A 2 12.76 -15.93 -22.81
CA LEU A 2 13.14 -16.08 -21.41
C LEU A 2 14.62 -16.41 -21.41
N ALA A 3 15.45 -15.53 -20.84
CA ALA A 3 16.90 -15.68 -20.82
C ALA A 3 17.39 -16.71 -19.78
N PHE A 4 16.48 -17.37 -19.08
CA PHE A 4 16.75 -18.20 -17.91
C PHE A 4 16.01 -19.54 -18.05
N GLY A 5 16.69 -20.61 -17.63
CA GLY A 5 16.21 -21.99 -17.75
C GLY A 5 14.82 -22.19 -17.13
N GLN A 6 14.10 -23.19 -17.64
CA GLN A 6 12.71 -23.52 -17.34
C GLN A 6 12.37 -23.84 -15.86
N GLU A 7 13.30 -23.73 -14.90
CA GLU A 7 13.16 -24.31 -13.57
C GLU A 7 12.94 -23.31 -12.41
N ALA A 8 13.25 -22.02 -12.57
CA ALA A 8 13.00 -21.02 -11.52
C ALA A 8 11.91 -20.03 -11.97
N GLN A 9 10.72 -20.12 -11.37
CA GLN A 9 9.72 -19.05 -11.54
C GLN A 9 10.20 -17.83 -10.74
N PRO A 10 10.43 -16.67 -11.39
CA PRO A 10 10.87 -15.47 -10.68
C PRO A 10 9.76 -15.00 -9.74
N ILE A 11 10.12 -14.62 -8.51
CA ILE A 11 9.21 -13.98 -7.57
C ILE A 11 8.78 -12.63 -8.17
N PRO A 12 7.50 -12.21 -8.12
CA PRO A 12 7.11 -10.90 -8.64
C PRO A 12 7.91 -9.76 -7.99
N ASN A 13 8.31 -8.78 -8.80
CA ASN A 13 8.91 -7.56 -8.26
C ASN A 13 7.87 -6.77 -7.45
N VAL A 14 8.29 -6.16 -6.34
CA VAL A 14 7.40 -5.42 -5.44
C VAL A 14 7.97 -4.01 -5.19
N LEU A 15 7.16 -2.98 -5.46
CA LEU A 15 7.42 -1.61 -5.01
C LEU A 15 6.55 -1.32 -3.79
N ALA A 16 7.17 -1.23 -2.62
CA ALA A 16 6.50 -0.86 -1.37
C ALA A 16 6.72 0.63 -1.09
N ILE A 17 5.63 1.35 -0.86
CA ILE A 17 5.62 2.74 -0.40
C ILE A 17 4.93 2.74 0.96
N GLU A 18 5.70 2.91 2.02
CA GLU A 18 5.23 3.00 3.40
C GLU A 18 5.19 4.47 3.81
N LEU A 19 4.09 4.87 4.45
CA LEU A 19 3.81 6.28 4.81
C LEU A 19 4.06 6.59 6.30
N ASP A 20 4.17 5.56 7.15
CA ASP A 20 4.51 5.74 8.56
C ASP A 20 5.12 4.44 9.12
N PRO A 21 6.46 4.38 9.32
CA PRO A 21 7.44 5.41 8.94
C PRO A 21 7.67 5.50 7.42
N ASP A 22 8.01 6.70 6.92
CA ASP A 22 8.26 6.94 5.49
C ASP A 22 9.41 6.08 4.92
N ARG A 23 9.08 5.14 4.04
CA ARG A 23 10.03 4.23 3.38
C ARG A 23 9.58 3.89 1.97
N ILE A 24 10.55 3.85 1.05
CA ILE A 24 10.35 3.28 -0.29
C ILE A 24 11.29 2.09 -0.44
N ALA A 25 10.75 0.94 -0.84
CA ALA A 25 11.53 -0.27 -1.10
C ALA A 25 11.15 -0.91 -2.44
N LEU A 26 12.15 -1.36 -3.19
CA LEU A 26 11.96 -2.07 -4.45
C LEU A 26 12.63 -3.45 -4.40
N SER A 27 11.83 -4.51 -4.42
CA SER A 27 12.30 -5.90 -4.48
C SER A 27 12.37 -6.38 -5.93
N VAL A 28 13.54 -6.81 -6.39
CA VAL A 28 13.78 -7.29 -7.77
C VAL A 28 14.61 -8.57 -7.79
N ASN A 29 14.45 -9.38 -8.83
CA ASN A 29 15.27 -10.56 -9.05
C ASN A 29 16.56 -10.17 -9.78
N VAL A 30 17.69 -10.65 -9.28
CA VAL A 30 19.01 -10.55 -9.92
C VAL A 30 19.62 -11.94 -10.03
N ASN A 31 20.58 -12.11 -10.94
CA ASN A 31 21.33 -13.36 -11.01
C ASN A 31 22.20 -13.51 -9.78
N GLU A 32 22.25 -14.73 -9.23
CA GLU A 32 23.17 -15.04 -8.15
C GLU A 32 24.62 -14.87 -8.61
N SER A 33 25.47 -14.34 -7.73
CA SER A 33 26.89 -14.13 -8.02
C SER A 33 27.61 -15.46 -8.23
N GLY A 34 27.83 -15.83 -9.49
CA GLY A 34 28.54 -17.05 -9.89
C GLY A 34 27.67 -18.11 -10.57
N ASP A 35 26.34 -17.95 -10.53
CA ASP A 35 25.39 -18.81 -11.26
C ASP A 35 24.37 -17.96 -12.03
N LEU A 36 24.51 -17.91 -13.35
CA LEU A 36 23.62 -17.17 -14.24
C LEU A 36 22.24 -17.83 -14.42
N CYS A 37 22.08 -19.05 -13.92
CA CYS A 37 20.84 -19.82 -14.01
C CYS A 37 19.99 -19.73 -12.75
N ASN A 38 20.51 -19.15 -11.65
CA ASN A 38 19.79 -18.98 -10.41
C ASN A 38 19.47 -17.50 -10.14
N LEU A 39 18.28 -17.25 -9.57
CA LEU A 39 17.79 -15.91 -9.27
C LEU A 39 17.69 -15.74 -7.75
N GLU A 40 18.22 -14.61 -7.25
CA GLU A 40 17.99 -14.16 -5.89
C GLU A 40 17.21 -12.84 -5.88
N GLN A 41 16.37 -12.64 -4.86
CA GLN A 41 15.63 -11.39 -4.70
C GLN A 41 16.44 -10.43 -3.84
N VAL A 42 16.72 -9.25 -4.38
CA VAL A 42 17.39 -8.15 -3.67
C VAL A 42 16.42 -7.00 -3.45
N GLU A 43 16.58 -6.32 -2.31
CA GLU A 43 15.75 -5.16 -1.94
C GLU A 43 16.59 -3.88 -1.98
N LEU A 44 16.10 -2.89 -2.72
CA LEU A 44 16.61 -1.52 -2.71
C LEU A 44 15.80 -0.69 -1.71
N ASP A 45 16.40 -0.33 -0.59
CA ASP A 45 15.75 0.35 0.54
C ASP A 45 16.15 1.83 0.64
N LYS A 46 15.15 2.71 0.73
CA LYS A 46 15.34 4.11 1.08
C LYS A 46 14.37 4.52 2.19
N ARG A 47 14.92 4.83 3.36
CA ARG A 47 14.20 5.51 4.45
C ARG A 47 14.35 7.01 4.35
N PHE A 48 13.26 7.72 4.65
CA PHE A 48 13.25 9.19 4.74
C PHE A 48 13.35 9.62 6.20
N PRO A 49 14.02 10.75 6.48
CA PRO A 49 14.08 11.26 7.85
C PRO A 49 12.67 11.62 8.31
N SER A 50 12.32 11.21 9.54
CA SER A 50 11.11 11.68 10.21
C SER A 50 11.26 13.19 10.46
N GLY A 51 10.52 14.01 9.74
CA GLY A 51 10.67 15.45 9.83
C GLY A 51 9.78 16.16 8.83
N GLY A 52 8.63 16.63 9.31
CA GLY A 52 7.66 17.36 8.52
C GLY A 52 6.69 18.09 9.43
N LEU A 53 5.87 18.97 8.85
CA LEU A 53 4.72 19.50 9.56
C LEU A 53 3.77 18.34 9.90
N PRO A 54 3.24 18.26 11.13
CA PRO A 54 2.14 17.36 11.43
C PRO A 54 1.01 17.54 10.40
N ALA A 55 0.27 16.47 10.10
CA ALA A 55 -0.74 16.47 9.02
C ALA A 55 -1.67 17.70 9.07
N TYR A 56 -2.20 18.05 10.24
CA TYR A 56 -3.05 19.23 10.39
C TYR A 56 -2.32 20.56 10.18
N ALA A 57 -1.06 20.69 10.60
CA ALA A 57 -0.28 21.89 10.36
C ALA A 57 0.01 22.08 8.87
N ARG A 58 0.24 20.98 8.12
CA ARG A 58 0.33 21.00 6.66
C ARG A 58 -0.99 21.48 6.03
N LEU A 59 -2.11 20.86 6.38
CA LEU A 59 -3.42 21.22 5.81
C LEU A 59 -3.78 22.69 6.06
N LEU A 60 -3.49 23.22 7.26
CA LEU A 60 -3.74 24.63 7.56
C LEU A 60 -2.84 25.57 6.74
N LEU A 61 -1.58 25.20 6.52
CA LEU A 61 -0.68 25.96 5.66
C LEU A 61 -1.19 25.98 4.22
N ASP A 62 -1.59 24.82 3.68
CA ASP A 62 -2.10 24.71 2.32
C ASP A 62 -3.37 25.57 2.13
N ILE A 63 -4.25 25.64 3.14
CA ILE A 63 -5.41 26.56 3.13
C ILE A 63 -4.99 28.02 3.06
N LEU A 64 -3.98 28.42 3.85
CA LEU A 64 -3.48 29.81 3.87
C LEU A 64 -2.80 30.18 2.55
N ASP A 65 -2.11 29.23 1.92
CA ASP A 65 -1.45 29.38 0.63
C ASP A 65 -2.44 29.27 -0.56
N GLY A 66 -3.69 28.87 -0.29
CA GLY A 66 -4.71 28.65 -1.32
C GLY A 66 -4.41 27.46 -2.23
N ASP A 67 -3.69 26.46 -1.72
CA ASP A 67 -3.31 25.24 -2.44
C ASP A 67 -4.27 24.07 -2.09
N PRO A 68 -5.16 23.66 -3.01
CA PRO A 68 -6.09 22.56 -2.76
C PRO A 68 -5.51 21.17 -3.06
N THR A 69 -4.22 21.02 -3.37
CA THR A 69 -3.63 19.77 -3.89
C THR A 69 -3.84 18.57 -2.96
N LEU A 70 -3.84 18.78 -1.64
CA LEU A 70 -4.05 17.72 -0.63
C LEU A 70 -5.49 17.69 -0.07
N SER A 71 -6.41 18.40 -0.71
CA SER A 71 -7.82 18.42 -0.33
C SER A 71 -8.64 17.48 -1.22
N ILE A 72 -9.69 16.90 -0.64
CA ILE A 72 -10.65 16.08 -1.39
C ILE A 72 -11.64 16.99 -2.07
N ARG A 73 -11.85 16.77 -3.37
CA ARG A 73 -12.85 17.50 -4.16
C ARG A 73 -14.26 16.96 -3.92
N ASP A 74 -15.27 17.74 -4.30
CA ASP A 74 -16.68 17.36 -4.17
C ASP A 74 -17.03 16.11 -4.98
N ASP A 75 -16.61 16.07 -6.24
CA ASP A 75 -16.79 14.91 -7.13
C ASP A 75 -16.07 13.65 -6.61
N GLU A 76 -14.85 13.79 -6.11
CA GLU A 76 -14.10 12.69 -5.48
C GLU A 76 -14.81 12.13 -4.24
N ALA A 77 -15.40 13.01 -3.42
CA ALA A 77 -16.16 12.59 -2.24
C ALA A 77 -17.45 11.84 -2.63
N GLU A 78 -18.20 12.33 -3.61
CA GLU A 78 -19.42 11.67 -4.11
C GLU A 78 -19.12 10.28 -4.68
N GLU A 79 -18.06 10.17 -5.48
CA GLU A 79 -17.62 8.91 -6.07
C GLU A 79 -17.13 7.90 -5.02
N SER A 80 -16.41 8.38 -4.00
CA SER A 80 -16.01 7.56 -2.86
C SER A 80 -17.23 6.99 -2.13
N TRP A 81 -18.25 7.83 -1.87
CA TRP A 81 -19.50 7.38 -1.26
C TRP A 81 -20.26 6.39 -2.14
N ARG A 82 -20.29 6.59 -3.46
CA ARG A 82 -20.93 5.64 -4.39
C ARG A 82 -20.34 4.24 -4.29
N ILE A 83 -19.04 4.12 -4.02
CA ILE A 83 -18.35 2.84 -3.85
C ILE A 83 -18.65 2.21 -2.48
N VAL A 84 -18.61 3.00 -1.41
CA VAL A 84 -18.72 2.51 -0.03
C VAL A 84 -20.18 2.25 0.39
N GLU A 85 -21.13 3.05 -0.09
CA GLU A 85 -22.54 3.00 0.32
C GLU A 85 -23.19 1.60 0.16
N PRO A 86 -23.03 0.87 -0.97
CA PRO A 86 -23.64 -0.46 -1.10
C PRO A 86 -23.12 -1.46 -0.07
N ILE A 87 -21.85 -1.36 0.33
CA ILE A 87 -21.24 -2.23 1.34
C ILE A 87 -21.88 -1.94 2.70
N LEU A 88 -22.00 -0.66 3.07
CA LEU A 88 -22.63 -0.24 4.31
C LEU A 88 -24.10 -0.66 4.38
N GLN A 89 -24.84 -0.57 3.27
CA GLN A 89 -26.24 -0.99 3.20
C GLN A 89 -26.42 -2.50 3.45
N VAL A 90 -25.51 -3.33 2.95
CA VAL A 90 -25.54 -4.79 3.21
C VAL A 90 -25.20 -5.08 4.67
N TRP A 91 -24.17 -4.44 5.22
CA TRP A 91 -23.80 -4.59 6.63
C TRP A 91 -24.92 -4.14 7.58
N GLY A 92 -25.56 -3.00 7.30
CA GLY A 92 -26.70 -2.50 8.09
C GLY A 92 -27.92 -3.42 8.09
N LYS A 93 -28.05 -4.30 7.08
CA LYS A 93 -29.10 -5.32 6.99
C LYS A 93 -28.67 -6.68 7.54
N GLY A 94 -27.45 -6.81 8.05
CA GLY A 94 -26.89 -8.08 8.53
C GLY A 94 -26.62 -9.10 7.42
N GLY A 95 -26.40 -8.63 6.17
CA GLY A 95 -26.20 -9.50 5.01
C GLY A 95 -24.84 -10.20 4.94
N VAL A 96 -23.92 -9.88 5.84
CA VAL A 96 -22.60 -10.52 5.99
C VAL A 96 -22.37 -10.81 7.48
N PRO A 97 -21.95 -12.03 7.86
CA PRO A 97 -21.64 -12.36 9.25
C PRO A 97 -20.42 -11.56 9.73
N LEU A 98 -20.46 -11.10 10.98
CA LEU A 98 -19.31 -10.49 11.63
C LEU A 98 -18.32 -11.59 12.04
N VAL A 99 -17.04 -11.40 11.72
CA VAL A 99 -15.96 -12.32 12.09
C VAL A 99 -15.13 -11.72 13.20
N ASP A 100 -15.08 -12.40 14.34
CA ASP A 100 -14.30 -11.98 15.50
C ASP A 100 -12.84 -12.42 15.41
N TYR A 101 -11.94 -11.64 15.99
CA TYR A 101 -10.53 -11.98 16.14
C TYR A 101 -9.96 -11.44 17.45
N PRO A 102 -8.95 -12.11 18.06
CA PRO A 102 -8.32 -11.63 19.29
C PRO A 102 -7.64 -10.26 19.12
N ALA A 103 -7.74 -9.40 20.12
CA ALA A 103 -7.04 -8.12 20.12
C ALA A 103 -5.51 -8.32 19.98
N GLY A 104 -4.89 -7.61 19.04
CA GLY A 104 -3.47 -7.73 18.72
C GLY A 104 -3.11 -8.83 17.70
N SER A 105 -4.10 -9.58 17.18
CA SER A 105 -3.86 -10.45 16.02
C SER A 105 -3.78 -9.64 14.72
N GLY A 106 -3.30 -10.25 13.64
CA GLY A 106 -3.27 -9.65 12.29
C GLY A 106 -4.64 -9.55 11.61
N GLY A 107 -5.74 -9.70 12.36
CA GLY A 107 -7.11 -9.81 11.84
C GLY A 107 -7.61 -11.27 11.79
N PRO A 108 -8.78 -11.48 11.13
CA PRO A 108 -9.34 -12.81 10.89
C PRO A 108 -8.41 -13.68 10.04
N MET A 109 -8.32 -14.99 10.33
CA MET A 109 -7.50 -15.93 9.54
C MET A 109 -8.20 -16.45 8.28
N GLU A 110 -9.51 -16.22 8.16
CA GLU A 110 -10.32 -16.63 7.01
C GLU A 110 -10.62 -15.40 6.14
N ILE A 111 -9.84 -15.22 5.08
CA ILE A 111 -10.18 -14.38 3.92
C ILE A 111 -9.88 -15.18 2.65
#